data_AF-A0A6V8DK17-F1
#
_entry.id   AF-A0A6V8DK17-F1
#
_cell.length_a   1.000
_cell.length_b   1.000
_cell.length_c   1.000
_cell.angle_alpha   90.00
_cell.angle_beta   90.00
_cell.angle_gamma   90.00
#
_symmetry.space_group_name_H-M   'P 1'
#
loop_
_entity.id
_entity.type
_entity.pdbx_description
1 polymer ?
#
loop_
_entity_poly.entity_id
_entity_poly.type
_entity_poly.pdbx_seq_one_letter_code
_entity_poly.pdbx_strand_id
1 'polypeptide(L)' 'RDVNLHIFDCGIVDNDEIVLMEHDESRWLSQDELLDVKWLPADFPTIESWHREGIPIPKTS' A
#
# COMPACT_ATOMS: atom_id res chain seq x y z
N ARG A 1 15.49 10.37 -18.71
CA ARG A 1 14.19 9.74 -19.01
C ARG A 1 13.41 9.81 -17.71
N ASP A 2 12.45 10.72 -17.64
CA ASP A 2 11.71 11.00 -16.41
C ASP A 2 10.57 10.00 -16.24
N VAL A 3 10.35 9.56 -15.00
CA VAL A 3 9.27 8.65 -14.61
C VAL A 3 8.43 9.40 -13.59
N ASN A 4 7.11 9.43 -13.80
CA ASN A 4 6.16 10.05 -12.89
C ASN A 4 5.39 8.97 -12.13
N LEU A 5 5.37 9.07 -10.80
CA LEU A 5 4.61 8.20 -9.91
C LEU A 5 3.34 8.93 -9.47
N HIS A 6 2.19 8.25 -9.61
CA HIS A 6 0.91 8.72 -9.09
C HIS A 6 0.40 7.70 -8.08
N ILE A 7 0.11 8.16 -6.87
CA ILE A 7 -0.47 7.34 -5.81
C ILE A 7 -1.96 7.66 -5.74
N PHE A 8 -2.79 6.61 -5.77
CA PHE A 8 -4.23 6.72 -5.63
C PHE A 8 -4.65 6.02 -4.35
N ASP A 9 -5.41 6.73 -3.53
CA ASP A 9 -6.09 6.16 -2.36
C ASP A 9 -7.51 5.76 -2.80
N CYS A 10 -7.79 4.46 -2.74
CA CYS A 10 -9.04 3.89 -3.23
C CYS A 10 -10.14 3.80 -2.16
N GLY A 11 -9.92 4.27 -0.94
CA GLY A 11 -10.92 4.08 0.10
C GLY A 11 -10.76 2.77 0.87
N ILE A 12 -11.73 2.53 1.75
CA ILE A 12 -11.96 1.21 2.33
C ILE A 12 -12.73 0.42 1.29
N VAL A 13 -12.15 -0.67 0.81
CA VAL A 13 -12.78 -1.59 -0.15
C VAL A 13 -13.16 -2.86 0.58
N ASP A 14 -14.26 -3.50 0.19
CA ASP A 14 -14.61 -4.81 0.72
C ASP A 14 -13.58 -5.84 0.22
N ASN A 15 -12.97 -6.58 1.14
CA ASN A 15 -11.95 -7.57 0.80
C ASN A 15 -12.50 -8.68 -0.08
N ASP A 16 -13.79 -8.99 0.04
CA ASP A 16 -14.46 -10.03 -0.76
C ASP A 16 -14.66 -9.59 -2.23
N GLU A 17 -14.53 -8.29 -2.53
CA GLU A 17 -14.66 -7.73 -3.88
C GLU A 17 -13.32 -7.66 -4.64
N ILE A 18 -12.19 -7.89 -3.96
CA ILE A 18 -10.86 -7.81 -4.58
C ILE A 18 -10.30 -9.21 -4.81
N VAL A 19 -10.21 -9.58 -6.09
CA VAL A 19 -9.58 -10.83 -6.52
C VAL A 19 -8.16 -10.53 -7.00
N LEU A 20 -7.18 -11.14 -6.34
CA LEU A 20 -5.76 -11.01 -6.67
C LEU A 20 -5.42 -11.95 -7.84
N MET A 21 -5.41 -11.41 -9.06
CA MET A 21 -5.34 -12.21 -10.30
C MET A 21 -3.94 -12.35 -10.90
N GLU A 22 -3.01 -11.42 -10.62
CA GLU A 22 -1.80 -11.25 -11.45
C GLU A 22 -0.48 -11.63 -10.76
N HIS A 23 -0.43 -11.75 -9.44
CA HIS A 23 0.79 -12.08 -8.71
C HIS A 23 0.54 -13.17 -7.68
N ASP A 24 1.32 -14.25 -7.78
CA ASP A 24 1.22 -15.45 -6.92
C ASP A 24 1.41 -15.15 -5.41
N GLU A 25 1.91 -13.97 -5.04
CA GLU A 25 2.27 -13.57 -3.67
C GLU A 25 1.54 -12.30 -3.19
N SER A 26 0.42 -11.94 -3.83
CA SER A 26 -0.38 -10.81 -3.35
C SER A 26 -1.11 -11.19 -2.05
N ARG A 27 -0.97 -10.35 -1.01
CA ARG A 27 -1.65 -10.49 0.27
C ARG A 27 -2.00 -9.13 0.86
N TRP A 28 -3.02 -9.11 1.70
CA TRP A 28 -3.31 -7.96 2.55
C TRP A 28 -2.26 -7.80 3.64
N LEU A 29 -1.91 -6.56 3.96
CA LEU A 29 -0.96 -6.21 5.02
C LEU A 29 -1.69 -5.38 6.09
N SER A 30 -1.49 -5.74 7.34
CA SER A 30 -1.69 -4.80 8.44
C SER A 30 -0.55 -3.75 8.48
N GLN A 31 -0.74 -2.70 9.28
CA GLN A 31 0.27 -1.66 9.46
C GLN A 31 1.61 -2.22 9.96
N ASP A 32 1.59 -3.20 10.87
CA ASP A 32 2.82 -3.79 11.44
C ASP A 32 3.55 -4.67 10.42
N GLU A 33 2.82 -5.30 9.50
CA GLU A 33 3.39 -6.17 8.45
C GLU A 33 3.99 -5.39 7.28
N LEU A 34 3.86 -4.05 7.26
CA LEU A 34 4.40 -3.21 6.20
C LEU A 34 5.91 -3.39 6.03
N LEU A 35 6.66 -3.61 7.12
CA LEU A 35 8.11 -3.77 7.05
C LEU A 35 8.57 -5.20 6.72
N ASP A 36 7.65 -6.17 6.64
CA ASP A 36 7.95 -7.55 6.25
C ASP A 36 8.10 -7.71 4.72
N VAL A 37 7.69 -6.70 3.96
CA VAL A 37 7.76 -6.68 2.50
C VAL A 37 9.04 -6.00 2.03
N LYS A 38 9.68 -6.57 1.00
CA LYS A 38 10.87 -6.00 0.35
C LYS A 38 10.50 -4.89 -0.63
N TRP A 39 10.11 -3.74 -0.09
CA TRP A 39 9.82 -2.54 -0.90
C TRP A 39 11.05 -2.04 -1.66
N LEU A 40 10.82 -1.32 -2.75
CA LEU A 40 11.91 -0.64 -3.45
C LEU A 40 12.45 0.50 -2.57
N PRO A 41 13.73 0.87 -2.72
CA PRO A 41 14.32 1.96 -1.94
C PRO A 41 13.58 3.31 -2.05
N ALA A 42 12.90 3.56 -3.17
CA ALA A 42 12.16 4.80 -3.40
C ALA A 42 10.87 4.89 -2.56
N ASP A 43 10.26 3.74 -2.25
CA ASP A 43 8.98 3.69 -1.53
C ASP A 43 9.17 3.65 -0.01
N PHE A 44 10.35 3.24 0.45
CA PHE A 44 10.67 3.05 1.86
C PHE A 44 10.34 4.26 2.77
N PRO A 45 10.61 5.52 2.39
CA PRO A 45 10.25 6.68 3.22
C PRO A 45 8.74 6.78 3.51
N THR A 46 7.91 6.45 2.51
CA THR A 46 6.44 6.45 2.65
C THR A 46 5.99 5.31 3.56
N ILE A 47 6.52 4.11 3.34
CA ILE A 47 6.18 2.91 4.13
C ILE A 47 6.58 3.09 5.61
N GLU A 48 7.76 3.64 5.88
CA GLU A 48 8.21 3.89 7.25
C GLU A 48 7.31 4.91 7.98
N SER A 49 6.90 5.98 7.29
CA SER A 49 5.93 6.94 7.82
C SER A 49 4.61 6.26 8.18
N TRP A 50 4.05 5.43 7.30
CA TRP A 50 2.78 4.74 7.55
C TRP A 50 2.88 3.71 8.68
N HIS A 51 3.98 2.96 8.74
CA HIS A 51 4.23 2.03 9.84
C HIS A 51 4.30 2.76 11.19
N ARG A 52 4.97 3.93 11.25
CA ARG A 52 5.15 4.69 12.50
C ARG A 52 3.94 5.52 12.91
N GLU A 53 3.28 6.16 11.95
CA GLU A 53 2.31 7.23 12.19
C GLU A 53 0.87 6.79 11.91
N GLY A 54 0.67 5.62 11.30
CA GLY A 54 -0.62 5.13 10.85
C GLY A 54 -0.77 5.19 9.33
N ILE A 55 -1.53 4.24 8.79
CA ILE A 55 -1.96 4.29 7.39
C ILE A 55 -2.95 5.47 7.24
N PRO A 56 -2.78 6.35 6.23
CA PRO A 56 -3.70 7.46 6.01
C PRO A 56 -5.14 6.97 5.90
N ILE A 57 -6.04 7.60 6.64
CA ILE A 57 -7.47 7.29 6.54
C ILE A 57 -7.95 7.83 5.19
N PRO A 58 -8.62 6.99 4.38
CA PRO A 58 -9.10 7.45 3.10
C PRO A 58 -10.06 8.62 3.22
N LYS A 59 -9.87 9.62 2.36
CA LYS A 59 -10.84 10.69 2.23
C LYS A 59 -12.06 10.14 1.52
N THR A 60 -13.14 9.91 2.27
CA THR A 60 -14.47 9.66 1.68
C THR A 60 -14.79 10.81 0.72
N SER A 61 -14.94 10.48 -0.57
CA SER A 61 -15.39 11.41 -1.61
C SER A 61 -16.87 11.73 -1.47
#